data_AF-A0A9D3LU24-F1
#
_entry.id   AF-A0A9D3LU24-F1
#
_cell.length_a   1.000
_cell.length_b   1.000
_cell.length_c   1.000
_cell.angle_alpha   90.00
_cell.angle_beta   90.00
_cell.angle_gamma   90.00
#
_symmetry.space_group_name_H-M   'P 1'
#
loop_
_entity.id
_entity.type
_entity.pdbx_description
1 polymer ?
#
loop_
_entity_poly.entity_id
_entity_poly.type
_entity_poly.pdbx_seq_one_letter_code
_entity_poly.pdbx_strand_id
1 'polypeptide(L)'
;MHLAEVCNRQYPTIPRIILWLMVEMAIIGSDMQEVIGCAIAFNLLSMGRIPLWAGVLITIFDTFVFLFLDKYGLRKLEAFFGFLITIMALSFGYEYVLVRPDQGELLKGMFVPYCAGCSATQLEQAVGIVGAVIMPHNIYLHSALVKSRQIDRNNKKEVKEANKYYFIESTIALFISFLINVFVVAVFAEAFYNKSNFEVNEMCNKTGSPHTDLFPLDNSTLEVDIYKGGVVLGCYFGPAALYIWAVGILAAGQSSTMTGTYSGQFVMEGFLNLRWSRFARVLLTRSIAITPTLLVAVFQDVQHLTGMNDFLNVLQSMQLPFALIPILTFTSLTSIMSDFANGLFWKIGGGVVILMVCAINMYFVVVYVTTLNSVVLYVFAALLSFLYLCFVGYLAWQCLVALGVSCLDVGSRMRLGLTGHTDIYLLNDMDHDVGVER
;
A
#
# COMPACT_ATOMS: atom_id res chain seq x y z
N MET A 1 2.79 3.05 -22.47
CA MET A 1 3.77 2.59 -21.45
C MET A 1 3.10 2.63 -20.09
N HIS A 2 3.52 1.80 -19.13
CA HIS A 2 3.11 1.93 -17.73
C HIS A 2 4.12 2.79 -16.94
N LEU A 3 3.80 3.18 -15.71
CA LEU A 3 4.57 4.19 -14.97
C LEU A 3 6.06 3.83 -14.83
N ALA A 4 6.37 2.58 -14.47
CA ALA A 4 7.76 2.11 -14.34
C ALA A 4 8.56 2.19 -15.67
N GLU A 5 7.95 1.88 -16.82
CA GLU A 5 8.58 2.05 -18.15
C GLU A 5 8.87 3.53 -18.45
N VAL A 6 7.97 4.44 -18.04
CA VAL A 6 8.17 5.88 -18.22
C VAL A 6 9.30 6.38 -17.31
N CYS A 7 9.33 5.95 -16.04
CA CYS A 7 10.44 6.23 -15.14
C CYS A 7 11.78 5.76 -15.73
N ASN A 8 11.82 4.59 -16.37
CA ASN A 8 13.03 4.06 -16.98
C ASN A 8 13.56 4.90 -18.14
N ARG A 9 12.67 5.49 -18.93
CA ARG A 9 13.02 6.34 -20.08
C ARG A 9 13.38 7.76 -19.68
N GLN A 10 12.74 8.31 -18.65
CA GLN A 10 12.88 9.73 -18.28
C GLN A 10 13.92 9.97 -17.19
N TYR A 11 14.09 9.05 -16.24
CA TYR A 11 15.08 9.22 -15.17
C TYR A 11 16.45 8.63 -15.57
N PRO A 12 17.56 9.29 -15.17
CA PRO A 12 18.88 8.74 -15.35
C PRO A 12 19.08 7.47 -14.52
N THR A 13 20.13 6.71 -14.85
CA THR A 13 20.36 5.35 -14.34
C THR A 13 20.39 5.26 -12.81
N ILE A 14 21.04 6.21 -12.12
CA ILE A 14 21.18 6.18 -10.66
C ILE A 14 19.84 6.41 -9.94
N PRO A 15 19.12 7.55 -10.14
CA PRO A 15 17.79 7.74 -9.56
C PRO A 15 16.81 6.62 -9.88
N ARG A 16 16.86 6.09 -11.11
CA ARG A 16 16.02 4.97 -11.53
C ARG A 16 16.25 3.71 -10.69
N ILE A 17 17.51 3.34 -10.43
CA ILE A 17 17.84 2.15 -9.63
C ILE A 17 17.45 2.35 -8.17
N ILE A 18 17.70 3.54 -7.61
CA ILE A 18 17.29 3.87 -6.23
C ILE A 18 15.76 3.77 -6.11
N LEU A 19 15.03 4.33 -7.08
CA LEU A 19 13.58 4.29 -7.08
C LEU A 19 13.03 2.87 -7.23
N TRP A 20 13.66 2.05 -8.09
CA TRP A 20 13.35 0.62 -8.16
C TRP A 20 13.55 -0.09 -6.81
N LEU A 21 14.69 0.10 -6.15
CA LEU A 21 14.97 -0.50 -4.84
C LEU A 21 13.92 -0.09 -3.80
N MET A 22 13.52 1.18 -3.78
CA MET A 22 12.50 1.67 -2.84
C MET A 22 11.13 1.03 -3.08
N VAL A 23 10.72 0.88 -4.34
CA VAL A 23 9.44 0.23 -4.68
C VAL A 23 9.50 -1.28 -4.43
N GLU A 24 10.64 -1.93 -4.69
CA GLU A 24 10.82 -3.37 -4.40
C GLU A 24 10.77 -3.64 -2.88
N MET A 25 11.39 -2.77 -2.08
CA MET A 25 11.25 -2.83 -0.61
C MET A 25 9.80 -2.64 -0.16
N ALA A 26 9.01 -1.82 -0.86
CA ALA A 26 7.58 -1.67 -0.59
C ALA A 26 6.81 -2.95 -0.84
N ILE A 27 7.11 -3.63 -1.96
CA ILE A 27 6.46 -4.89 -2.31
C ILE A 27 6.81 -5.96 -1.28
N ILE A 28 8.08 -6.10 -0.89
CA ILE A 28 8.52 -7.05 0.14
C ILE A 28 7.88 -6.74 1.49
N GLY A 29 7.78 -5.46 1.87
CA GLY A 29 7.13 -5.07 3.12
C GLY A 29 5.65 -5.44 3.16
N SER A 30 4.93 -5.21 2.05
CA SER A 30 3.52 -5.58 1.91
C SER A 30 3.31 -7.10 1.93
N ASP A 31 4.22 -7.83 1.29
CA ASP A 31 4.28 -9.30 1.28
C ASP A 31 4.45 -9.86 2.70
N MET A 32 5.33 -9.26 3.51
CA MET A 32 5.48 -9.62 4.92
C MET A 32 4.20 -9.43 5.73
N GLN A 33 3.50 -8.30 5.60
CA GLN A 33 2.24 -8.03 6.32
C GLN A 33 1.16 -9.06 5.99
N GLU A 34 1.13 -9.47 4.73
CA GLU A 34 0.21 -10.46 4.22
C GLU A 34 0.49 -11.87 4.75
N VAL A 35 1.76 -12.29 4.76
CA VAL A 35 2.17 -13.57 5.35
C VAL A 35 1.80 -13.62 6.84
N ILE A 36 1.98 -12.52 7.57
CA ILE A 36 1.55 -12.40 8.97
C ILE A 36 0.02 -12.58 9.08
N GLY A 37 -0.75 -11.86 8.26
CA GLY A 37 -2.21 -11.92 8.26
C GLY A 37 -2.76 -13.32 7.95
N CYS A 38 -2.22 -13.97 6.92
CA CYS A 38 -2.59 -15.35 6.57
C CYS A 38 -2.24 -16.33 7.69
N ALA A 39 -1.07 -16.21 8.31
CA ALA A 39 -0.67 -17.06 9.43
C ALA A 39 -1.60 -16.91 10.65
N ILE A 40 -1.98 -15.66 10.97
CA ILE A 40 -2.97 -15.34 12.01
C ILE A 40 -4.32 -15.96 11.67
N ALA A 41 -4.79 -15.82 10.42
CA ALA A 41 -6.05 -16.41 9.97
C ALA A 41 -6.05 -17.94 10.11
N PHE A 42 -4.98 -18.63 9.71
CA PHE A 42 -4.88 -20.08 9.88
C PHE A 42 -4.87 -20.51 11.36
N ASN A 43 -4.22 -19.73 12.23
CA ASN A 43 -4.24 -20.00 13.66
C ASN A 43 -5.65 -19.88 14.24
N LEU A 44 -6.37 -18.80 13.90
CA LEU A 44 -7.76 -18.58 14.35
C LEU A 44 -8.72 -19.63 13.79
N LEU A 45 -8.65 -19.94 12.49
CA LEU A 45 -9.49 -20.96 11.84
C LEU A 45 -9.28 -22.37 12.42
N SER A 46 -8.07 -22.65 12.90
CA SER A 46 -7.73 -23.95 13.49
C SER A 46 -7.93 -24.00 15.01
N MET A 47 -8.50 -22.96 15.63
CA MET A 47 -8.65 -22.84 17.09
C MET A 47 -7.32 -23.07 17.83
N GLY A 48 -6.24 -22.48 17.31
CA GLY A 48 -4.90 -22.59 17.88
C GLY A 48 -4.15 -23.89 17.59
N ARG A 49 -4.71 -24.83 16.82
CA ARG A 49 -4.01 -26.09 16.49
C ARG A 49 -2.85 -25.91 15.52
N ILE A 50 -2.94 -24.95 14.60
CA ILE A 50 -1.86 -24.60 13.69
C ILE A 50 -1.10 -23.42 14.31
N PRO A 51 0.15 -23.62 14.79
CA PRO A 51 0.94 -22.52 15.33
C PRO A 51 1.31 -21.51 14.22
N LEU A 52 1.63 -20.27 14.60
CA LEU A 52 1.90 -19.19 13.65
C LEU A 52 3.02 -19.53 12.65
N TRP A 53 4.13 -20.13 13.10
CA TRP A 53 5.21 -20.54 12.20
C TRP A 53 4.75 -21.57 11.15
N ALA A 54 3.83 -22.47 11.50
CA ALA A 54 3.27 -23.42 10.55
C ALA A 54 2.32 -22.71 9.57
N GLY A 55 1.54 -21.74 10.05
CA GLY A 55 0.75 -20.84 9.20
C GLY A 55 1.61 -20.12 8.16
N VAL A 56 2.76 -19.58 8.56
CA VAL A 56 3.75 -18.93 7.67
C VAL A 56 4.32 -19.92 6.64
N LEU A 57 4.52 -21.20 6.98
CA LEU A 57 4.96 -22.19 5.99
C LEU A 57 3.84 -22.57 5.01
N ILE A 58 2.58 -22.58 5.46
CA ILE A 58 1.43 -22.87 4.60
C ILE A 58 1.26 -21.78 3.53
N THR A 59 1.63 -20.53 3.80
CA THR A 59 1.58 -19.47 2.76
C THR A 59 2.53 -19.76 1.61
N ILE A 60 3.58 -20.57 1.76
CA ILE A 60 4.37 -21.01 0.58
C ILE A 60 3.46 -21.70 -0.46
N PHE A 61 2.41 -22.40 -0.02
CA PHE A 61 1.43 -23.02 -0.91
C PHE A 61 0.62 -22.00 -1.72
N ASP A 62 0.32 -20.82 -1.16
CA ASP A 62 -0.42 -19.78 -1.90
C ASP A 62 0.36 -19.29 -3.13
N THR A 63 1.68 -19.29 -3.07
CA THR A 63 2.53 -18.91 -4.21
C THR A 63 2.35 -19.88 -5.37
N PHE A 64 2.19 -21.17 -5.08
CA PHE A 64 1.89 -22.18 -6.09
C PHE A 64 0.48 -22.03 -6.65
N VAL A 65 -0.51 -21.72 -5.81
CA VAL A 65 -1.88 -21.44 -6.23
C VAL A 65 -1.91 -20.21 -7.15
N PHE A 66 -1.19 -19.15 -6.81
CA PHE A 66 -1.06 -17.96 -7.64
C PHE A 66 -0.42 -18.28 -8.99
N LEU A 67 0.71 -18.99 -9.00
CA LEU A 67 1.39 -19.37 -10.25
C LEU A 67 0.50 -20.22 -11.14
N PHE A 68 -0.34 -21.07 -10.56
CA PHE A 68 -1.34 -21.83 -11.29
C PHE A 68 -2.42 -20.92 -11.89
N LEU A 69 -2.93 -19.94 -11.12
CA LEU A 69 -3.94 -18.97 -11.57
C LEU A 69 -3.42 -18.02 -12.66
N ASP A 70 -2.16 -17.58 -12.58
CA ASP A 70 -1.53 -16.72 -13.59
C ASP A 70 -1.52 -17.36 -14.99
N LYS A 71 -1.52 -18.70 -15.07
CA LYS A 71 -1.63 -19.42 -16.36
C LYS A 71 -2.97 -19.18 -17.07
N TYR A 72 -4.02 -18.78 -16.35
CA TYR A 72 -5.37 -18.61 -16.90
C TYR A 72 -5.66 -17.21 -17.46
N GLY A 73 -4.70 -16.28 -17.37
CA GLY A 73 -4.77 -14.95 -17.97
C GLY A 73 -5.44 -13.88 -17.09
N LEU A 74 -5.14 -12.60 -17.39
CA LEU A 74 -5.48 -11.44 -16.54
C LEU A 74 -6.97 -11.30 -16.20
N ARG A 75 -7.89 -11.54 -17.15
CA ARG A 75 -9.34 -11.37 -16.90
C ARG A 75 -9.90 -12.30 -15.84
N LYS A 76 -9.45 -13.56 -15.82
CA LYS A 76 -9.89 -14.53 -14.81
C LYS A 76 -9.33 -14.19 -13.44
N LEU A 77 -8.16 -13.58 -13.41
CA LEU A 77 -7.53 -13.13 -12.19
C LEU A 77 -8.19 -11.86 -11.62
N GLU A 78 -8.56 -10.90 -12.47
CA GLU A 78 -9.41 -9.77 -12.08
C GLU A 78 -10.75 -10.24 -11.46
N ALA A 79 -11.37 -11.27 -12.05
CA ALA A 79 -12.58 -11.88 -11.47
C ALA A 79 -12.32 -12.53 -10.11
N PHE A 80 -11.16 -13.16 -9.93
CA PHE A 80 -10.75 -13.74 -8.65
C PHE A 80 -10.47 -12.67 -7.58
N PHE A 81 -9.87 -11.53 -7.95
CA PHE A 81 -9.78 -10.37 -7.07
C PHE A 81 -11.15 -9.86 -6.65
N GLY A 82 -12.08 -9.72 -7.60
CA GLY A 82 -13.46 -9.33 -7.29
C GLY A 82 -14.14 -10.31 -6.32
N PHE A 83 -13.88 -11.61 -6.45
CA PHE A 83 -14.37 -12.63 -5.53
C PHE A 83 -13.79 -12.46 -4.11
N LEU A 84 -12.47 -12.29 -3.96
CA LEU A 84 -11.85 -12.07 -2.65
C LEU A 84 -12.32 -10.78 -1.98
N ILE A 85 -12.43 -9.68 -2.75
CA ILE A 85 -12.98 -8.41 -2.26
C ILE A 85 -14.43 -8.56 -1.80
N THR A 86 -15.22 -9.36 -2.52
CA THR A 86 -16.59 -9.66 -2.12
C THR A 86 -16.63 -10.44 -0.80
N ILE A 87 -15.75 -11.44 -0.61
CA ILE A 87 -15.64 -12.16 0.66
C ILE A 87 -15.28 -11.19 1.80
N MET A 88 -14.31 -10.30 1.60
CA MET A 88 -13.94 -9.30 2.59
C MET A 88 -15.12 -8.38 2.95
N ALA A 89 -15.80 -7.84 1.93
CA ALA A 89 -16.94 -6.95 2.11
C ALA A 89 -18.10 -7.64 2.86
N LEU A 90 -18.39 -8.90 2.54
CA LEU A 90 -19.43 -9.68 3.23
C LEU A 90 -19.02 -10.06 4.65
N SER A 91 -17.77 -10.45 4.87
CA SER A 91 -17.28 -10.87 6.19
C SER A 91 -17.25 -9.70 7.16
N PHE A 92 -16.56 -8.61 6.81
CA PHE A 92 -16.50 -7.42 7.66
C PHE A 92 -17.83 -6.68 7.72
N GLY A 93 -18.65 -6.73 6.65
CA GLY A 93 -20.01 -6.21 6.68
C GLY A 93 -20.93 -7.01 7.63
N TYR A 94 -20.76 -8.33 7.72
CA TYR A 94 -21.49 -9.14 8.69
C TYR A 94 -21.10 -8.78 10.13
N GLU A 95 -19.79 -8.66 10.41
CA GLU A 95 -19.31 -8.20 11.72
C GLU A 95 -19.90 -6.84 12.10
N TYR A 96 -19.90 -5.88 11.17
CA TYR A 96 -20.48 -4.57 11.39
C TYR A 96 -21.97 -4.62 11.78
N VAL A 97 -22.76 -5.45 11.10
CA VAL A 97 -24.19 -5.62 11.39
C VAL A 97 -24.42 -6.37 12.71
N LEU A 98 -23.54 -7.30 13.07
CA LEU A 98 -23.63 -8.07 14.30
C LEU A 98 -23.30 -7.22 15.53
N VAL A 99 -22.22 -6.44 15.43
CA VAL A 99 -21.70 -5.59 16.52
C VAL A 99 -22.57 -4.37 16.77
N ARG A 100 -23.26 -3.86 15.73
CA ARG A 100 -24.19 -2.72 15.81
C ARG A 100 -23.59 -1.46 16.45
N PRO A 101 -22.48 -0.92 15.91
CA PRO A 101 -21.90 0.32 16.41
C PRO A 101 -22.88 1.50 16.29
N ASP A 102 -22.72 2.52 17.14
CA ASP A 102 -23.55 3.73 17.10
C ASP A 102 -23.36 4.48 15.77
N GLN A 103 -24.44 4.56 14.99
CA GLN A 103 -24.42 5.16 13.65
C GLN A 103 -24.30 6.69 13.71
N GLY A 104 -24.79 7.32 14.78
CA GLY A 104 -24.72 8.77 14.96
C GLY A 104 -23.29 9.23 15.24
N GLU A 105 -22.58 8.52 16.12
CA GLU A 105 -21.17 8.77 16.40
C GLU A 105 -20.29 8.45 15.20
N LEU A 106 -20.57 7.36 14.49
CA LEU A 106 -19.86 6.99 13.26
C LEU A 106 -19.98 8.09 12.20
N LEU A 107 -21.19 8.53 11.88
CA LEU A 107 -21.41 9.57 10.88
C LEU A 107 -20.76 10.89 11.29
N LYS A 108 -20.81 11.23 12.58
CA LYS A 108 -20.12 12.41 13.11
C LYS A 108 -18.61 12.30 12.90
N GLY A 109 -18.00 11.16 13.21
CA GLY A 109 -16.57 10.91 13.01
C GLY A 109 -16.14 10.88 11.54
N MET A 110 -17.02 10.44 10.62
CA MET A 110 -16.73 10.41 9.19
C MET A 110 -16.67 11.80 8.54
N PHE A 111 -17.55 12.72 8.95
CA PHE A 111 -17.67 14.03 8.31
C PHE A 111 -17.02 15.19 9.08
N VAL A 112 -16.75 15.00 10.38
CA VAL A 112 -16.16 16.05 11.23
C VAL A 112 -14.76 15.63 11.68
N PRO A 113 -13.68 16.22 11.12
CA PRO A 113 -12.32 15.98 11.58
C PRO A 113 -12.10 16.71 12.91
N TYR A 114 -12.45 16.05 14.02
CA TYR A 114 -12.31 16.60 15.37
C TYR A 114 -11.68 15.58 16.30
N CYS A 115 -10.67 16.00 17.05
CA CYS A 115 -10.17 15.24 18.18
C CYS A 115 -9.99 16.14 19.41
N ALA A 116 -10.79 15.90 20.46
CA ALA A 116 -10.62 16.56 21.75
C ALA A 116 -9.55 15.84 22.56
N GLY A 117 -8.40 16.49 22.79
CA GLY A 117 -7.37 15.95 23.68
C GLY A 117 -6.51 14.84 23.08
N CYS A 118 -6.38 14.77 21.74
CA CYS A 118 -5.49 13.79 21.11
C CYS A 118 -4.05 13.94 21.59
N SER A 119 -3.43 12.84 22.03
CA SER A 119 -1.99 12.78 22.24
C SER A 119 -1.24 12.77 20.90
N ALA A 120 0.06 13.09 20.93
CA ALA A 120 0.92 13.01 19.74
C ALA A 120 0.90 11.61 19.10
N THR A 121 0.79 10.56 19.92
CA THR A 121 0.72 9.16 19.48
C THR A 121 -0.56 8.83 18.69
N GLN A 122 -1.70 9.43 19.05
CA GLN A 122 -2.96 9.23 18.32
C GLN A 122 -2.93 9.96 16.97
N LEU A 123 -2.32 11.14 16.92
CA LEU A 123 -2.08 11.87 15.67
C LEU A 123 -1.13 11.08 14.76
N GLU A 124 -0.07 10.50 15.31
CA GLU A 124 0.84 9.59 14.61
C GLU A 124 0.11 8.39 13.99
N GLN A 125 -0.77 7.74 14.74
CA GLN A 125 -1.58 6.62 14.24
C GLN A 125 -2.53 7.08 13.12
N ALA A 126 -3.23 8.21 13.29
CA ALA A 126 -4.13 8.76 12.27
C ALA A 126 -3.38 9.08 10.97
N VAL A 127 -2.16 9.60 11.09
CA VAL A 127 -1.25 9.87 9.98
C VAL A 127 -0.75 8.56 9.35
N GLY A 128 -0.44 7.54 10.16
CA GLY A 128 -0.03 6.20 9.71
C GLY A 128 -1.10 5.49 8.89
N ILE A 129 -2.38 5.71 9.19
CA ILE A 129 -3.52 5.19 8.39
C ILE A 129 -3.45 5.69 6.94
N VAL A 130 -3.02 6.93 6.70
CA VAL A 130 -2.87 7.47 5.33
C VAL A 130 -1.85 6.65 4.54
N GLY A 131 -0.72 6.31 5.19
CA GLY A 131 0.32 5.45 4.64
C GLY A 131 -0.13 4.01 4.38
N ALA A 132 -0.94 3.46 5.29
CA ALA A 132 -1.48 2.11 5.16
C ALA A 132 -2.53 1.99 4.04
N VAL A 133 -3.35 3.03 3.83
CA VAL A 133 -4.41 3.01 2.81
C VAL A 133 -3.85 3.24 1.41
N ILE A 134 -2.88 4.12 1.26
CA ILE A 134 -2.28 4.43 -0.05
C ILE A 134 -1.01 3.59 -0.21
N MET A 135 -1.10 2.49 -0.95
CA MET A 135 0.05 1.63 -1.20
C MET A 135 0.81 2.07 -2.47
N PRO A 136 2.12 2.39 -2.39
CA PRO A 136 2.86 2.95 -3.53
C PRO A 136 2.96 1.98 -4.71
N HIS A 137 3.13 0.69 -4.44
CA HIS A 137 3.25 -0.32 -5.49
C HIS A 137 1.94 -0.51 -6.29
N ASN A 138 0.78 -0.27 -5.66
CA ASN A 138 -0.53 -0.33 -6.35
C ASN A 138 -0.66 0.74 -7.43
N ILE A 139 0.00 1.89 -7.31
CA ILE A 139 0.04 2.92 -8.36
C ILE A 139 0.75 2.40 -9.61
N TYR A 140 1.86 1.69 -9.44
CA TYR A 140 2.57 1.05 -10.55
C TYR A 140 1.73 -0.07 -11.17
N LEU A 141 1.13 -0.93 -10.35
CA LEU A 141 0.26 -2.00 -10.80
C LEU A 141 -0.92 -1.49 -11.61
N HIS A 142 -1.66 -0.50 -11.08
CA HIS A 142 -2.84 0.04 -11.75
C HIS A 142 -2.49 0.65 -13.11
N SER A 143 -1.35 1.34 -13.19
CA SER A 143 -0.85 1.89 -14.47
C SER A 143 -0.53 0.80 -15.52
N ALA A 144 -0.24 -0.43 -15.09
CA ALA A 144 -0.01 -1.57 -15.95
C ALA A 144 -1.31 -2.33 -16.28
N LEU A 145 -2.21 -2.52 -15.31
CA LEU A 145 -3.49 -3.20 -15.51
C LEU A 145 -4.40 -2.46 -16.49
N VAL A 146 -4.38 -1.12 -16.50
CA VAL A 146 -5.08 -0.30 -17.50
C VAL A 146 -4.63 -0.58 -18.95
N LYS A 147 -3.48 -1.23 -19.17
CA LYS A 147 -3.05 -1.68 -20.51
C LYS A 147 -3.63 -3.04 -20.92
N SER A 148 -4.33 -3.76 -20.03
CA SER A 148 -4.92 -5.07 -20.32
C SER A 148 -6.04 -4.99 -21.37
N ARG A 149 -6.69 -3.82 -21.48
CA ARG A 149 -7.74 -3.57 -22.47
C ARG A 149 -7.14 -2.96 -23.74
N GLN A 150 -7.57 -3.49 -24.88
CA GLN A 150 -7.17 -2.99 -26.20
C GLN A 150 -7.98 -1.74 -26.52
N ILE A 151 -7.29 -0.62 -26.75
CA ILE A 151 -7.88 0.68 -27.05
C ILE A 151 -7.08 1.25 -28.22
N ASP A 152 -7.75 1.76 -29.25
CA ASP A 152 -7.06 2.49 -30.31
C ASP A 152 -6.59 3.85 -29.77
N ARG A 153 -5.26 3.99 -29.64
CA ARG A 153 -4.62 5.20 -29.11
C ARG A 153 -4.61 6.35 -30.12
N ASN A 154 -4.90 6.09 -31.39
CA ASN A 154 -4.97 7.11 -32.42
C ASN A 154 -6.31 7.86 -32.38
N ASN A 155 -7.37 7.22 -31.87
CA ASN A 155 -8.69 7.80 -31.76
C ASN A 155 -8.89 8.46 -30.38
N LYS A 156 -8.84 9.80 -30.33
CA LYS A 156 -9.03 10.58 -29.10
C LYS A 156 -10.37 10.30 -28.40
N LYS A 157 -11.43 9.95 -29.14
CA LYS A 157 -12.74 9.66 -28.55
C LYS A 157 -12.72 8.36 -27.75
N GLU A 158 -12.08 7.31 -28.28
CA GLU A 158 -11.94 6.02 -27.60
C GLU A 158 -11.08 6.13 -26.35
N VAL A 159 -9.97 6.89 -26.40
CA VAL A 159 -9.14 7.15 -25.22
C VAL A 159 -9.94 7.88 -24.14
N LYS A 160 -10.75 8.87 -24.51
CA LYS A 160 -11.61 9.60 -23.56
C LYS A 160 -12.69 8.71 -22.95
N GLU A 161 -13.31 7.84 -23.74
CA GLU A 161 -14.29 6.87 -23.27
C GLU A 161 -13.64 5.85 -22.32
N ALA A 162 -12.47 5.30 -22.68
CA ALA A 162 -11.72 4.39 -21.83
C ALA A 162 -11.36 5.05 -20.49
N ASN A 163 -10.88 6.29 -20.49
CA ASN A 163 -10.58 7.03 -19.27
C ASN A 163 -11.81 7.18 -18.35
N LYS A 164 -13.01 7.38 -18.94
CA LYS A 164 -14.26 7.43 -18.17
C LYS A 164 -14.57 6.08 -17.51
N TYR A 165 -14.45 4.97 -18.23
CA TYR A 165 -14.70 3.64 -17.65
C TYR A 165 -13.68 3.29 -16.57
N TYR A 166 -12.39 3.58 -16.79
CA TYR A 166 -11.36 3.35 -15.79
C TYR A 166 -11.57 4.20 -14.53
N PHE A 167 -12.03 5.44 -14.70
CA PHE A 167 -12.39 6.28 -13.57
C PHE A 167 -13.54 5.65 -12.76
N ILE A 168 -14.63 5.23 -13.42
CA ILE A 168 -15.78 4.59 -12.75
C ILE A 168 -15.34 3.32 -12.02
N GLU A 169 -14.57 2.46 -12.68
CA GLU A 169 -14.06 1.21 -12.11
C GLU A 169 -13.19 1.47 -10.87
N SER A 170 -12.24 2.39 -10.97
CA SER A 170 -11.36 2.78 -9.85
C SER A 170 -12.17 3.38 -8.71
N THR A 171 -13.16 4.25 -8.99
CA THR A 171 -14.02 4.84 -7.98
C THR A 171 -14.84 3.81 -7.24
N ILE A 172 -15.45 2.84 -7.94
CA ILE A 172 -16.24 1.78 -7.31
C ILE A 172 -15.34 0.90 -6.43
N ALA A 173 -14.17 0.49 -6.92
CA ALA A 173 -13.24 -0.34 -6.16
C ALA A 173 -12.74 0.37 -4.89
N LEU A 174 -12.35 1.65 -5.00
CA LEU A 174 -11.91 2.45 -3.86
C LEU A 174 -13.05 2.74 -2.88
N PHE A 175 -14.29 2.90 -3.37
CA PHE A 175 -15.45 3.09 -2.51
C PHE A 175 -15.77 1.83 -1.69
N ILE A 176 -15.69 0.64 -2.29
CA ILE A 176 -15.84 -0.63 -1.57
C ILE A 176 -14.73 -0.79 -0.52
N SER A 177 -13.48 -0.48 -0.87
CA SER A 177 -12.35 -0.48 0.06
C SER A 177 -12.57 0.48 1.23
N PHE A 178 -13.08 1.68 0.96
CA PHE A 178 -13.48 2.64 1.99
C PHE A 178 -14.54 2.06 2.93
N LEU A 179 -15.60 1.42 2.42
CA LEU A 179 -16.62 0.78 3.25
C LEU A 179 -16.05 -0.33 4.13
N ILE A 180 -15.17 -1.18 3.59
CA ILE A 180 -14.48 -2.22 4.36
C ILE A 180 -13.68 -1.60 5.52
N ASN A 181 -12.91 -0.55 5.25
CA ASN A 181 -12.13 0.13 6.30
C ASN A 181 -13.03 0.75 7.37
N VAL A 182 -14.16 1.36 6.98
CA VAL A 182 -15.17 1.87 7.94
C VAL A 182 -15.73 0.74 8.79
N PHE A 183 -16.07 -0.41 8.21
CA PHE A 183 -16.58 -1.56 8.96
C PHE A 183 -15.57 -2.07 9.98
N VAL A 184 -14.32 -2.28 9.57
CA VAL A 184 -13.26 -2.78 10.46
C VAL A 184 -13.00 -1.79 11.61
N VAL A 185 -12.84 -0.51 11.31
CA VAL A 185 -12.57 0.52 12.34
C VAL A 185 -13.75 0.65 13.30
N ALA A 186 -14.99 0.63 12.81
CA ALA A 186 -16.18 0.74 13.65
C ALA A 186 -16.37 -0.48 14.57
N VAL A 187 -16.16 -1.69 14.04
CA VAL A 187 -16.23 -2.93 14.82
C VAL A 187 -15.15 -2.93 15.92
N PHE A 188 -13.93 -2.50 15.58
CA PHE A 188 -12.84 -2.43 16.55
C PHE A 188 -13.06 -1.35 17.59
N ALA A 189 -13.59 -0.19 17.20
CA ALA A 189 -13.96 0.85 18.15
C ALA A 189 -14.98 0.31 19.18
N GLU A 190 -16.07 -0.31 18.73
CA GLU A 190 -17.10 -0.83 19.66
C GLU A 190 -16.56 -1.98 20.55
N ALA A 191 -15.75 -2.88 19.99
CA ALA A 191 -15.27 -4.05 20.72
C ALA A 191 -14.12 -3.75 21.70
N PHE A 192 -13.28 -2.75 21.42
CA PHE A 192 -12.06 -2.47 22.21
C PHE A 192 -12.09 -1.16 22.98
N TYR A 193 -12.90 -0.17 22.57
CA TYR A 193 -12.81 1.16 23.17
C TYR A 193 -13.20 1.13 24.65
N ASN A 194 -12.28 1.64 25.48
CA ASN A 194 -12.42 1.72 26.93
C ASN A 194 -12.62 0.35 27.64
N LYS A 195 -12.10 -0.74 27.06
CA LYS A 195 -12.08 -2.08 27.67
C LYS A 195 -10.72 -2.39 28.29
N SER A 196 -10.73 -3.06 29.43
CA SER A 196 -9.52 -3.55 30.12
C SER A 196 -9.26 -5.03 29.81
N ASN A 197 -8.00 -5.48 29.93
CA ASN A 197 -7.66 -6.89 29.71
C ASN A 197 -8.43 -7.82 30.67
N PHE A 198 -8.63 -7.38 31.92
CA PHE A 198 -9.39 -8.11 32.92
C PHE A 198 -10.85 -8.39 32.49
N GLU A 199 -11.56 -7.37 32.01
CA GLU A 199 -12.96 -7.50 31.56
C GLU A 199 -13.10 -8.49 30.40
N VAL A 200 -12.17 -8.42 29.45
CA VAL A 200 -12.18 -9.30 28.28
C VAL A 200 -11.84 -10.73 28.67
N ASN A 201 -10.85 -10.93 29.56
CA ASN A 201 -10.49 -12.26 30.06
C ASN A 201 -11.69 -12.92 30.76
N GLU A 202 -12.39 -12.19 31.64
CA GLU A 202 -13.57 -12.71 32.33
C GLU A 202 -14.67 -13.15 31.34
N MET A 203 -14.90 -12.37 30.29
CA MET A 203 -15.88 -12.69 29.26
C MET A 203 -15.46 -13.92 28.44
N CYS A 204 -14.19 -14.02 28.05
CA CYS A 204 -13.63 -15.16 27.32
C CYS A 204 -13.66 -16.45 28.16
N ASN A 205 -13.44 -16.37 29.47
CA ASN A 205 -13.51 -17.51 30.37
C ASN A 205 -14.95 -18.03 30.49
N LYS A 206 -15.94 -17.13 30.60
CA LYS A 206 -17.37 -17.51 30.63
C LYS A 206 -17.82 -18.23 29.36
N THR A 207 -17.26 -17.86 28.21
CA THR A 207 -17.58 -18.47 26.91
C THR A 207 -16.76 -19.72 26.59
N GLY A 208 -15.76 -20.06 27.42
CA GLY A 208 -14.91 -21.24 27.24
C GLY A 208 -13.93 -21.11 26.07
N SER A 209 -13.49 -19.89 25.76
CA SER A 209 -12.52 -19.65 24.68
C SER A 209 -11.17 -20.29 25.03
N PRO A 210 -10.50 -21.00 24.10
CA PRO A 210 -9.17 -21.60 24.33
C PRO A 210 -8.04 -20.57 24.40
N HIS A 211 -8.32 -19.28 24.19
CA HIS A 211 -7.33 -18.20 24.09
C HIS A 211 -7.36 -17.22 25.28
N THR A 212 -7.85 -17.66 26.45
CA THR A 212 -7.88 -16.83 27.67
C THR A 212 -6.49 -16.35 28.11
N ASP A 213 -5.46 -17.15 27.84
CA ASP A 213 -4.08 -16.86 28.23
C ASP A 213 -3.47 -15.65 27.48
N LEU A 214 -4.13 -15.18 26.41
CA LEU A 214 -3.71 -14.03 25.62
C LEU A 214 -3.93 -12.69 26.34
N PHE A 215 -4.85 -12.66 27.31
CA PHE A 215 -5.23 -11.44 28.03
C PHE A 215 -4.72 -11.52 29.47
N PRO A 216 -3.64 -10.81 29.83
CA PRO A 216 -3.17 -10.80 31.21
C PRO A 216 -4.24 -10.26 32.17
N LEU A 217 -4.21 -10.74 33.42
CA LEU A 217 -5.13 -10.28 34.48
C LEU A 217 -4.66 -8.93 35.06
N ASP A 218 -4.62 -7.90 34.23
CA ASP A 218 -4.29 -6.54 34.62
C ASP A 218 -5.38 -5.54 34.22
N ASN A 219 -5.38 -4.39 34.90
CA ASN A 219 -6.31 -3.29 34.63
C ASN A 219 -5.77 -2.32 33.56
N SER A 220 -4.79 -2.74 32.75
CA SER A 220 -4.30 -1.93 31.65
C SER A 220 -5.31 -1.94 30.50
N THR A 221 -5.27 -0.88 29.69
CA THR A 221 -6.09 -0.77 28.49
C THR A 221 -5.68 -1.83 27.49
N LEU A 222 -6.66 -2.52 26.91
CA LEU A 222 -6.41 -3.59 25.96
C LEU A 222 -5.71 -3.04 24.69
N GLU A 223 -4.54 -3.59 24.38
CA GLU A 223 -3.86 -3.32 23.11
C GLU A 223 -4.59 -3.99 21.95
N VAL A 224 -4.85 -3.21 20.91
CA VAL A 224 -5.58 -3.65 19.71
C VAL A 224 -4.61 -4.33 18.75
N ASP A 225 -4.97 -5.54 18.31
CA ASP A 225 -4.24 -6.29 17.29
C ASP A 225 -5.22 -7.14 16.49
N ILE A 226 -4.85 -7.54 15.27
CA ILE A 226 -5.66 -8.37 14.37
C ILE A 226 -5.95 -9.75 14.98
N TYR A 227 -4.99 -10.34 15.70
CA TYR A 227 -5.16 -11.63 16.37
C TYR A 227 -6.08 -11.51 17.59
N LYS A 228 -5.78 -10.55 18.49
CA LYS A 228 -6.64 -10.23 19.65
C LYS A 228 -8.06 -9.85 19.20
N GLY A 229 -8.17 -9.10 18.10
CA GLY A 229 -9.39 -8.74 17.37
C GLY A 229 -10.35 -9.92 17.21
N GLY A 230 -9.88 -10.97 16.53
CA GLY A 230 -10.69 -12.15 16.27
C GLY A 230 -11.13 -12.89 17.53
N VAL A 231 -10.25 -12.95 18.54
CA VAL A 231 -10.56 -13.60 19.81
C VAL A 231 -11.62 -12.81 20.60
N VAL A 232 -11.47 -11.49 20.70
CA VAL A 232 -12.45 -10.61 21.37
C VAL A 232 -13.81 -10.72 20.69
N LEU A 233 -13.85 -10.65 19.36
CA LEU A 233 -15.11 -10.82 18.61
C LEU A 233 -15.75 -12.18 18.90
N GLY A 234 -14.94 -13.24 18.96
CA GLY A 234 -15.37 -14.58 19.37
C GLY A 234 -15.98 -14.65 20.77
N CYS A 235 -15.36 -13.98 21.74
CA CYS A 235 -15.81 -13.99 23.14
C CYS A 235 -17.10 -13.17 23.36
N TYR A 236 -17.23 -12.01 22.70
CA TYR A 236 -18.38 -11.12 22.88
C TYR A 236 -19.58 -11.47 21.99
N PHE A 237 -19.33 -11.83 20.73
CA PHE A 237 -20.37 -11.99 19.71
C PHE A 237 -20.53 -13.44 19.24
N GLY A 238 -19.71 -14.36 19.78
CA GLY A 238 -19.81 -15.80 19.58
C GLY A 238 -18.82 -16.35 18.56
N PRO A 239 -18.67 -17.69 18.48
CA PRO A 239 -17.62 -18.34 17.69
C PRO A 239 -17.75 -18.09 16.18
N ALA A 240 -18.96 -17.82 15.68
CA ALA A 240 -19.18 -17.49 14.28
C ALA A 240 -18.43 -16.20 13.87
N ALA A 241 -18.41 -15.19 14.73
CA ALA A 241 -17.73 -13.92 14.48
C ALA A 241 -16.21 -14.12 14.32
N LEU A 242 -15.62 -14.95 15.18
CA LEU A 242 -14.20 -15.31 15.09
C LEU A 242 -13.85 -15.96 13.74
N TYR A 243 -14.66 -16.93 13.30
CA TYR A 243 -14.40 -17.62 12.04
C TYR A 243 -14.62 -16.72 10.82
N ILE A 244 -15.66 -15.88 10.83
CA ILE A 244 -15.95 -14.93 9.74
C ILE A 244 -14.84 -13.89 9.65
N TRP A 245 -14.38 -13.37 10.78
CA TRP A 245 -13.21 -12.49 10.88
C TRP A 245 -11.96 -13.15 10.27
N ALA A 246 -11.68 -14.40 10.64
CA ALA A 246 -10.51 -15.11 10.13
C ALA A 246 -10.60 -15.40 8.62
N VAL A 247 -11.79 -15.71 8.09
CA VAL A 247 -12.02 -15.84 6.63
C VAL A 247 -11.79 -14.50 5.92
N GLY A 248 -12.26 -13.40 6.50
CA GLY A 248 -12.04 -12.05 5.97
C GLY A 248 -10.55 -11.69 5.87
N ILE A 249 -9.78 -11.95 6.93
CA ILE A 249 -8.32 -11.73 6.94
C ILE A 249 -7.62 -12.64 5.92
N LEU A 250 -8.02 -13.92 5.84
CA LEU A 250 -7.43 -14.84 4.87
C LEU A 250 -7.66 -14.35 3.44
N ALA A 251 -8.87 -13.88 3.12
CA ALA A 251 -9.19 -13.31 1.82
C ALA A 251 -8.37 -12.03 1.53
N ALA A 252 -8.16 -11.19 2.54
CA ALA A 252 -7.32 -9.99 2.43
C ALA A 252 -5.86 -10.34 2.13
N GLY A 253 -5.30 -11.31 2.85
CA GLY A 253 -3.95 -11.79 2.61
C GLY A 253 -3.79 -12.39 1.21
N GLN A 254 -4.68 -13.29 0.80
CA GLN A 254 -4.61 -13.88 -0.54
C GLN A 254 -4.74 -12.83 -1.66
N SER A 255 -5.54 -11.78 -1.46
CA SER A 255 -5.64 -10.68 -2.44
C SER A 255 -4.31 -9.92 -2.56
N SER A 256 -3.64 -9.64 -1.44
CA SER A 256 -2.42 -8.85 -1.40
C SER A 256 -1.20 -9.59 -1.98
N THR A 257 -1.09 -10.93 -1.85
CA THR A 257 0.03 -11.67 -2.49
C THR A 257 0.01 -11.54 -3.99
N MET A 258 -1.16 -11.65 -4.58
CA MET A 258 -1.28 -11.57 -6.02
C MET A 258 -1.01 -10.14 -6.52
N THR A 259 -1.47 -9.10 -5.81
CA THR A 259 -1.15 -7.71 -6.19
C THR A 259 0.34 -7.41 -6.01
N GLY A 260 0.97 -7.90 -4.93
CA GLY A 260 2.41 -7.73 -4.68
C GLY A 260 3.27 -8.39 -5.76
N THR A 261 2.96 -9.64 -6.12
CA THR A 261 3.69 -10.38 -7.17
C THR A 261 3.55 -9.75 -8.55
N TYR A 262 2.36 -9.29 -8.95
CA TYR A 262 2.20 -8.54 -10.20
C TYR A 262 2.88 -7.17 -10.16
N SER A 263 2.80 -6.47 -9.03
CA SER A 263 3.50 -5.19 -8.87
C SER A 263 5.00 -5.36 -9.06
N GLY A 264 5.61 -6.35 -8.40
CA GLY A 264 7.02 -6.72 -8.59
C GLY A 264 7.32 -7.16 -10.02
N GLN A 265 6.34 -7.77 -10.72
CA GLN A 265 6.51 -8.09 -12.12
C GLN A 265 6.75 -6.83 -12.97
N PHE A 266 5.79 -5.89 -12.92
CA PHE A 266 5.81 -4.67 -13.72
C PHE A 266 6.89 -3.69 -13.28
N VAL A 267 7.22 -3.66 -11.99
CA VAL A 267 8.27 -2.80 -11.43
C VAL A 267 9.63 -3.25 -11.93
N MET A 268 10.03 -4.51 -11.77
CA MET A 268 11.36 -4.95 -12.26
C MET A 268 11.46 -4.88 -13.80
N GLU A 269 10.41 -5.28 -14.53
CA GLU A 269 10.41 -5.22 -16.00
C GLU A 269 10.45 -3.78 -16.50
N GLY A 270 9.70 -2.88 -15.86
CA GLY A 270 9.69 -1.46 -16.24
C GLY A 270 10.98 -0.74 -15.88
N PHE A 271 11.46 -0.85 -14.63
CA PHE A 271 12.62 -0.10 -14.15
C PHE A 271 13.95 -0.64 -14.65
N LEU A 272 14.11 -1.96 -14.75
CA LEU A 272 15.40 -2.60 -15.10
C LEU A 272 15.43 -3.17 -16.52
N ASN A 273 14.29 -3.22 -17.24
CA ASN A 273 14.15 -3.95 -18.50
C ASN A 273 14.62 -5.42 -18.41
N LEU A 274 14.56 -5.99 -17.20
CA LEU A 274 15.08 -7.32 -16.91
C LEU A 274 13.95 -8.35 -17.02
N ARG A 275 14.03 -9.22 -18.02
CA ARG A 275 13.04 -10.29 -18.25
C ARG A 275 13.41 -11.54 -17.47
N TRP A 276 12.99 -11.60 -16.21
CA TRP A 276 13.16 -12.78 -15.37
C TRP A 276 11.94 -13.70 -15.46
N SER A 277 12.16 -15.02 -15.46
CA SER A 277 11.09 -16.01 -15.32
C SER A 277 10.21 -15.72 -14.10
N ARG A 278 8.89 -15.70 -14.33
CA ARG A 278 7.87 -15.42 -13.31
C ARG A 278 8.04 -16.27 -12.05
N PHE A 279 8.30 -17.57 -12.21
CA PHE A 279 8.49 -18.52 -11.11
C PHE A 279 9.64 -18.13 -10.19
N ALA A 280 10.84 -17.90 -10.74
CA ALA A 280 12.01 -17.58 -9.95
C ALA A 280 11.86 -16.24 -9.19
N ARG A 281 11.17 -15.27 -9.81
CA ARG A 281 10.91 -13.97 -9.18
C ARG A 281 10.00 -14.10 -7.97
N VAL A 282 8.83 -14.73 -8.15
CA VAL A 282 7.86 -14.94 -7.06
C VAL A 282 8.49 -15.73 -5.92
N LEU A 283 9.23 -16.79 -6.24
CA LEU A 283 9.90 -17.62 -5.22
C LEU A 283 10.97 -16.82 -4.47
N LEU A 284 11.74 -15.98 -5.16
CA LEU A 284 12.74 -15.11 -4.53
C LEU A 284 12.08 -14.08 -3.59
N THR A 285 11.13 -13.28 -4.09
CA THR A 285 10.50 -12.22 -3.28
C THR A 285 9.78 -12.81 -2.07
N ARG A 286 9.10 -13.95 -2.25
CA ARG A 286 8.45 -14.70 -1.16
C ARG A 286 9.46 -15.27 -0.18
N SER A 287 10.58 -15.80 -0.64
CA SER A 287 11.62 -16.29 0.28
C SER A 287 12.20 -15.16 1.13
N ILE A 288 12.42 -13.98 0.52
CA ILE A 288 12.92 -12.79 1.23
C ILE A 288 11.90 -12.29 2.25
N ALA A 289 10.59 -12.32 1.94
CA ALA A 289 9.54 -11.90 2.85
C ALA A 289 9.25 -12.92 3.96
N ILE A 290 9.21 -14.22 3.64
CA ILE A 290 8.89 -15.29 4.58
C ILE A 290 10.02 -15.51 5.59
N THR A 291 11.28 -15.36 5.20
CA THR A 291 12.44 -15.60 6.09
C THR A 291 12.37 -14.78 7.39
N PRO A 292 12.26 -13.43 7.37
CA PRO A 292 12.18 -12.65 8.60
C PRO A 292 10.90 -12.97 9.39
N THR A 293 9.76 -13.17 8.73
CA THR A 293 8.50 -13.49 9.41
C THR A 293 8.55 -14.86 10.09
N LEU A 294 9.16 -15.86 9.44
CA LEU A 294 9.35 -17.19 10.02
C LEU A 294 10.30 -17.15 11.22
N LEU A 295 11.40 -16.39 11.13
CA LEU A 295 12.33 -16.22 12.25
C LEU A 295 11.63 -15.60 13.46
N VAL A 296 10.86 -14.53 13.26
CA VAL A 296 10.09 -13.91 14.35
C VAL A 296 9.05 -14.90 14.89
N ALA A 297 8.32 -15.62 14.03
CA ALA A 297 7.30 -16.57 14.47
C ALA A 297 7.84 -17.82 15.20
N VAL A 298 9.11 -18.19 15.00
CA VAL A 298 9.77 -19.32 15.68
C VAL A 298 10.43 -18.89 16.98
N PHE A 299 11.08 -17.72 16.99
CA PHE A 299 11.93 -17.30 18.09
C PHE A 299 11.30 -16.26 19.03
N GLN A 300 10.19 -15.63 18.65
CA GLN A 300 9.55 -14.55 19.40
C GLN A 300 8.04 -14.76 19.52
N ASP A 301 7.44 -14.13 20.54
CA ASP A 301 6.00 -14.19 20.80
C ASP A 301 5.19 -13.32 19.83
N VAL A 302 3.87 -13.56 19.79
CA VAL A 302 2.88 -12.88 18.92
C VAL A 302 3.01 -11.35 18.94
N GLN A 303 3.32 -10.76 20.09
CA GLN A 303 3.49 -9.31 20.25
C GLN A 303 4.57 -8.72 19.32
N HIS A 304 5.63 -9.47 19.01
CA HIS A 304 6.68 -9.02 18.12
C HIS A 304 6.28 -9.08 16.64
N LEU A 305 5.34 -9.96 16.27
CA LEU A 305 4.76 -10.00 14.92
C LEU A 305 3.86 -8.79 14.68
N THR A 306 3.09 -8.37 15.69
CA THR A 306 2.28 -7.14 15.62
C THR A 306 3.14 -5.89 15.51
N GLY A 307 4.18 -5.77 16.35
CA GLY A 307 5.13 -4.64 16.24
C GLY A 307 5.85 -4.59 14.89
N MET A 308 6.12 -5.75 14.27
CA MET A 308 6.63 -5.81 12.91
C MET A 308 5.63 -5.28 11.88
N ASN A 309 4.33 -5.57 12.02
CA ASN A 309 3.30 -5.04 11.14
C ASN A 309 3.22 -3.50 11.20
N ASP A 310 3.30 -2.92 12.39
CA ASP A 310 3.30 -1.47 12.58
C ASP A 310 4.52 -0.81 11.95
N PHE A 311 5.70 -1.41 12.14
CA PHE A 311 6.93 -0.96 11.48
C PHE A 311 6.80 -1.01 9.95
N LEU A 312 6.21 -2.08 9.41
CA LEU A 312 5.98 -2.22 7.97
C LEU A 312 5.02 -1.14 7.45
N ASN A 313 3.99 -0.75 8.20
CA ASN A 313 3.10 0.36 7.83
C ASN A 313 3.86 1.70 7.75
N VAL A 314 4.75 1.96 8.70
CA VAL A 314 5.61 3.16 8.67
C VAL A 314 6.52 3.12 7.44
N LEU A 315 7.11 1.97 7.13
CA LEU A 315 7.95 1.78 5.95
C LEU A 315 7.17 2.02 4.64
N GLN A 316 5.91 1.59 4.53
CA GLN A 316 5.04 1.90 3.38
C GLN A 316 4.79 3.41 3.26
N SER A 317 4.50 4.08 4.39
CA SER A 317 4.32 5.54 4.40
C SER A 317 5.57 6.27 3.86
N MET A 318 6.76 5.86 4.31
CA MET A 318 8.02 6.43 3.83
C MET A 318 8.25 6.23 2.33
N GLN A 319 7.64 5.22 1.72
CA GLN A 319 7.82 4.93 0.29
C GLN A 319 6.83 5.66 -0.61
N LEU A 320 5.74 6.19 -0.06
CA LEU A 320 4.70 6.92 -0.80
C LEU A 320 5.23 8.02 -1.76
N PRO A 321 6.17 8.89 -1.35
CA PRO A 321 6.68 9.94 -2.23
C PRO A 321 7.27 9.39 -3.53
N PHE A 322 7.87 8.19 -3.49
CA PHE A 322 8.51 7.58 -4.65
C PHE A 322 7.52 7.11 -5.71
N ALA A 323 6.26 6.91 -5.37
CA ALA A 323 5.20 6.64 -6.34
C ALA A 323 4.42 7.91 -6.72
N LEU A 324 4.10 8.76 -5.73
CA LEU A 324 3.27 9.96 -5.91
C LEU A 324 3.98 11.07 -6.70
N ILE A 325 5.27 11.28 -6.47
CA ILE A 325 6.03 12.32 -7.18
C ILE A 325 6.15 12.00 -8.68
N PRO A 326 6.60 10.79 -9.09
CA PRO A 326 6.67 10.46 -10.51
C PRO A 326 5.32 10.49 -11.23
N ILE A 327 4.24 10.00 -10.60
CA ILE A 327 2.92 10.02 -11.25
C ILE A 327 2.45 11.44 -11.51
N LEU A 328 2.57 12.36 -10.53
CA LEU A 328 2.18 13.76 -10.74
C LEU A 328 3.07 14.44 -11.79
N THR A 329 4.38 14.18 -11.75
CA THR A 329 5.36 14.71 -12.72
C THR A 329 4.97 14.33 -14.14
N PHE A 330 4.82 13.03 -14.42
CA PHE A 330 4.59 12.55 -15.78
C PHE A 330 3.18 12.79 -16.30
N THR A 331 2.16 12.81 -15.42
CA THR A 331 0.79 13.16 -15.82
C THR A 331 0.60 14.66 -16.06
N SER A 332 1.51 15.51 -15.54
CA SER A 332 1.49 16.96 -15.73
C SER A 332 2.27 17.43 -16.96
N LEU A 333 3.15 16.59 -17.53
CA LEU A 333 3.95 16.89 -18.70
C LEU A 333 3.16 16.73 -20.00
N THR A 334 3.03 17.83 -20.74
CA THR A 334 2.36 17.86 -22.05
C THR A 334 3.13 17.07 -23.11
N SER A 335 4.44 16.91 -22.98
CA SER A 335 5.26 16.09 -23.88
C SER A 335 4.93 14.59 -23.80
N ILE A 336 4.42 14.11 -22.66
CA ILE A 336 4.08 12.70 -22.44
C ILE A 336 2.57 12.47 -22.63
N MET A 337 1.74 13.35 -22.05
CA MET A 337 0.28 13.18 -22.04
C MET A 337 -0.45 13.91 -23.17
N SER A 338 0.22 14.82 -23.89
CA SER A 338 -0.38 15.62 -24.96
C SER A 338 -1.69 16.29 -24.47
N ASP A 339 -2.78 16.13 -25.21
CA ASP A 339 -4.10 16.71 -24.92
C ASP A 339 -4.76 16.19 -23.63
N PHE A 340 -4.23 15.12 -23.03
CA PHE A 340 -4.76 14.50 -21.81
C PHE A 340 -3.95 14.85 -20.55
N ALA A 341 -3.09 15.87 -20.61
CA ALA A 341 -2.34 16.34 -19.45
C ALA A 341 -3.26 16.88 -18.34
N ASN A 342 -2.82 16.78 -17.09
CA ASN A 342 -3.59 17.23 -15.94
C ASN A 342 -3.92 18.74 -16.02
N GLY A 343 -5.19 19.08 -15.73
CA GLY A 343 -5.60 20.47 -15.52
C GLY A 343 -5.04 21.07 -14.23
N LEU A 344 -5.10 22.40 -14.09
CA LEU A 344 -4.55 23.13 -12.95
C LEU A 344 -5.09 22.64 -11.60
N PHE A 345 -6.38 22.30 -11.54
CA PHE A 345 -7.02 21.77 -10.33
C PHE A 345 -6.32 20.49 -9.83
N TRP A 346 -6.09 19.52 -10.72
CA TRP A 346 -5.43 18.26 -10.39
C TRP A 346 -3.94 18.43 -10.09
N LYS A 347 -3.28 19.39 -10.74
CA LYS A 347 -1.89 19.77 -10.44
C LYS A 347 -1.75 20.30 -9.01
N ILE A 348 -2.61 21.24 -8.62
CA ILE A 348 -2.61 21.82 -7.26
C ILE A 348 -3.01 20.76 -6.24
N GLY A 349 -4.09 20.03 -6.48
CA GLY A 349 -4.56 18.98 -5.57
C GLY A 349 -3.51 17.89 -5.35
N GLY A 350 -2.90 17.38 -6.42
CA GLY A 350 -1.80 16.41 -6.33
C GLY A 350 -0.58 16.97 -5.61
N GLY A 351 -0.25 18.24 -5.85
CA GLY A 351 0.85 18.94 -5.15
C GLY A 351 0.61 19.04 -3.64
N VAL A 352 -0.62 19.37 -3.22
CA VAL A 352 -1.01 19.42 -1.79
C VAL A 352 -0.90 18.05 -1.14
N VAL A 353 -1.36 16.98 -1.81
CA VAL A 353 -1.26 15.61 -1.29
C VAL A 353 0.20 15.19 -1.13
N ILE A 354 1.05 15.44 -2.13
CA ILE A 354 2.49 15.15 -2.03
C ILE A 354 3.12 15.94 -0.88
N LEU A 355 2.80 17.22 -0.73
CA LEU A 355 3.33 18.06 0.34
C LEU A 355 2.91 17.52 1.72
N MET A 356 1.65 17.12 1.88
CA MET A 356 1.15 16.51 3.11
C MET A 356 1.90 15.20 3.43
N VAL A 357 2.04 14.30 2.46
CA VAL A 357 2.78 13.03 2.64
C VAL A 357 4.25 13.27 2.96
N CYS A 358 4.91 14.23 2.28
CA CYS A 358 6.30 14.57 2.58
C CYS A 358 6.45 15.16 3.99
N ALA A 359 5.51 16.00 4.45
CA ALA A 359 5.52 16.56 5.81
C ALA A 359 5.36 15.46 6.87
N ILE A 360 4.43 14.52 6.64
CA ILE A 360 4.22 13.33 7.46
C ILE A 360 5.50 12.50 7.57
N ASN A 361 6.12 12.19 6.44
CA ASN A 361 7.34 11.38 6.42
C ASN A 361 8.53 12.10 7.07
N MET A 362 8.61 13.43 6.95
CA MET A 362 9.60 14.23 7.65
C MET A 362 9.43 14.11 9.17
N TYR A 363 8.18 14.17 9.65
CA TYR A 363 7.88 13.98 11.07
C TYR A 363 8.30 12.60 11.57
N PHE A 364 7.93 11.52 10.87
CA PHE A 364 8.32 10.16 11.25
C PHE A 364 9.83 9.98 11.28
N VAL A 365 10.55 10.53 10.30
CA VAL A 365 12.02 10.49 10.27
C VAL A 365 12.61 11.15 11.51
N VAL A 366 12.10 12.31 11.92
CA VAL A 366 12.59 13.01 13.12
C VAL A 366 12.30 12.19 14.38
N VAL A 367 11.06 11.71 14.56
CA VAL A 367 10.68 10.91 15.73
C VAL A 367 11.57 9.68 15.83
N TYR A 368 11.69 8.90 14.75
CA TYR A 368 12.47 7.67 14.73
C TYR A 368 13.96 7.90 15.06
N VAL A 369 14.57 8.94 14.51
CA VAL A 369 15.97 9.28 14.80
C VAL A 369 16.14 9.68 16.27
N THR A 370 15.18 10.39 16.87
CA THR A 370 15.26 10.81 18.28
C THR A 370 15.05 9.69 19.31
N THR A 371 14.40 8.58 18.93
CA THR A 371 14.16 7.43 19.82
C THR A 371 15.40 6.54 20.00
N LEU A 372 16.40 6.67 19.14
CA LEU A 372 17.59 5.80 19.18
C LEU A 372 18.53 6.18 20.34
N ASN A 373 18.61 5.31 21.34
CA ASN A 373 19.39 5.54 22.56
C ASN A 373 20.91 5.32 22.39
N SER A 374 21.37 4.82 21.23
CA SER A 374 22.79 4.58 20.92
C SER A 374 23.32 5.60 19.92
N VAL A 375 24.43 6.26 20.27
CA VAL A 375 25.08 7.30 19.43
C VAL A 375 25.45 6.76 18.03
N VAL A 376 25.91 5.51 17.94
CA VAL A 376 26.30 4.90 16.66
C VAL A 376 25.07 4.69 15.76
N LEU A 377 23.98 4.17 16.33
CA LEU A 377 22.72 3.98 15.60
C LEU A 377 22.10 5.33 15.22
N TYR A 378 22.19 6.33 16.10
CA TYR A 378 21.73 7.68 15.84
C TYR A 378 22.44 8.30 14.63
N VAL A 379 23.78 8.26 14.59
CA VAL A 379 24.57 8.81 13.48
C VAL A 379 24.26 8.09 12.17
N PHE A 380 24.16 6.76 12.20
CA PHE A 380 23.82 5.97 11.02
C PHE A 380 22.41 6.28 10.50
N ALA A 381 21.41 6.30 11.39
CA ALA A 381 20.03 6.62 11.05
C ALA A 381 19.92 8.05 10.51
N ALA A 382 20.56 9.03 11.15
CA ALA A 382 20.57 10.42 10.68
C ALA A 382 21.17 10.56 9.27
N LEU A 383 22.25 9.83 8.97
CA LEU A 383 22.86 9.82 7.63
C LEU A 383 21.92 9.20 6.59
N LEU A 384 21.28 8.08 6.91
CA LEU A 384 20.31 7.43 6.03
C LEU A 384 19.09 8.33 5.77
N SER A 385 18.56 8.97 6.82
CA SER A 385 17.48 9.93 6.75
C SER A 385 17.84 11.15 5.91
N PHE A 386 19.06 11.67 6.04
CA PHE A 386 19.54 12.77 5.20
C PHE A 386 19.59 12.37 3.72
N LEU A 387 20.14 11.19 3.40
CA LEU A 387 20.16 10.67 2.03
C LEU A 387 18.74 10.50 1.45
N TYR A 388 17.82 9.95 2.26
CA TYR A 388 16.41 9.82 1.90
C TYR A 388 15.78 11.18 1.59
N LEU A 389 15.94 12.17 2.47
CA LEU A 389 15.37 13.51 2.29
C LEU A 389 15.98 14.23 1.07
N CYS A 390 17.28 14.09 0.84
CA CYS A 390 17.93 14.61 -0.36
C CYS A 390 17.35 14.00 -1.64
N PHE A 391 17.08 12.69 -1.64
CA PHE A 391 16.51 12.01 -2.78
C PHE A 391 15.04 12.40 -3.03
N VAL A 392 14.23 12.50 -1.98
CA VAL A 392 12.85 13.03 -2.06
C VAL A 392 12.87 14.49 -2.56
N GLY A 393 13.77 15.32 -2.05
CA GLY A 393 13.96 16.70 -2.48
C GLY A 393 14.35 16.80 -3.95
N TYR A 394 15.24 15.92 -4.44
CA TYR A 394 15.59 15.84 -5.86
C TYR A 394 14.39 15.50 -6.74
N LEU A 395 13.57 14.51 -6.35
CA LEU A 395 12.36 14.15 -7.11
C LEU A 395 11.31 15.26 -7.07
N ALA A 396 11.11 15.88 -5.90
CA ALA A 396 10.17 16.99 -5.73
C ALA A 396 10.59 18.20 -6.57
N TRP A 397 11.89 18.50 -6.63
CA TRP A 397 12.45 19.52 -7.50
C TRP A 397 12.11 19.26 -8.97
N GLN A 398 12.36 18.03 -9.46
CA GLN A 398 12.00 17.64 -10.83
C GLN A 398 10.49 17.78 -11.10
N CYS A 399 9.65 17.43 -10.12
CA CYS A 399 8.21 17.60 -10.21
C CYS A 399 7.79 19.08 -10.30
N LEU A 400 8.41 19.96 -9.51
CA LEU A 400 8.12 21.40 -9.55
C LEU A 400 8.52 22.03 -10.89
N VAL A 401 9.65 21.60 -11.46
CA VAL A 401 10.07 22.00 -12.81
C VAL A 401 9.02 21.54 -13.84
N ALA A 402 8.56 20.29 -13.77
CA ALA A 402 7.51 19.77 -14.65
C ALA A 402 6.15 20.47 -14.48
N LEU A 403 5.86 21.02 -13.30
CA LEU A 403 4.66 21.80 -13.03
C LEU A 403 4.74 23.24 -13.60
N GLY A 404 5.90 23.67 -14.11
CA GLY A 404 6.09 24.97 -14.77
C GLY A 404 6.44 26.10 -13.81
N VAL A 405 7.01 25.81 -12.64
CA VAL A 405 7.47 26.82 -11.69
C VAL A 405 8.76 27.46 -12.22
N SER A 406 8.60 28.57 -12.95
CA SER A 406 9.66 29.24 -13.73
C SER A 406 10.83 29.77 -12.89
N CYS A 407 10.66 29.99 -11.58
CA CYS A 407 11.74 30.46 -10.70
C CYS A 407 12.77 29.38 -10.35
N LEU A 408 12.49 28.11 -10.64
CA LEU A 408 13.39 26.98 -10.41
C LEU A 408 14.12 26.54 -11.67
N ASP A 409 13.77 27.09 -12.83
CA ASP A 409 14.43 26.83 -14.13
C ASP A 409 15.74 27.63 -14.30
N VAL A 410 16.53 27.72 -13.22
CA VAL A 410 17.81 28.44 -13.22
C VAL A 410 18.93 27.58 -13.87
N GLY A 411 18.61 26.35 -14.29
CA GLY A 411 19.57 25.36 -14.76
C GLY A 411 19.61 25.10 -16.26
N SER A 412 18.77 25.72 -17.11
CA SER A 412 18.69 25.40 -18.55
C SER A 412 19.95 25.71 -19.37
N ARG A 413 21.05 26.20 -18.75
CA ARG A 413 22.39 26.28 -19.37
C ARG A 413 23.45 25.31 -18.84
N MET A 414 23.20 24.57 -17.77
CA MET A 414 24.12 23.52 -17.32
C MET A 414 23.47 22.15 -17.48
N ARG A 415 23.98 21.39 -18.46
CA ARG A 415 23.79 19.96 -18.67
C ARG A 415 23.49 19.21 -17.36
N LEU A 416 22.21 18.97 -17.06
CA LEU A 416 21.79 18.07 -16.00
C LEU A 416 20.79 17.06 -16.56
N GLY A 417 21.33 15.97 -17.09
CA GLY A 417 20.78 14.63 -16.90
C GLY A 417 19.40 14.27 -17.46
N LEU A 418 18.70 15.13 -18.20
CA LEU A 418 17.66 14.69 -19.14
C LEU A 418 18.34 14.22 -20.43
N THR A 419 19.02 13.08 -20.37
CA THR A 419 19.38 12.33 -21.59
C THR A 419 18.14 11.57 -22.04
N GLY A 420 17.27 12.26 -22.77
CA GLY A 420 16.02 11.72 -23.30
C GLY A 420 15.33 12.72 -24.22
N HIS A 421 15.99 13.03 -25.35
CA HIS A 421 15.45 13.75 -26.51
C HIS A 421 14.63 15.01 -26.22
N THR A 422 15.33 16.11 -25.98
CA THR A 422 14.87 17.47 -26.31
C THR A 422 14.92 17.75 -27.83
N ASP A 423 14.81 16.73 -28.69
CA ASP A 423 14.77 16.88 -30.15
C ASP A 423 13.35 16.79 -30.73
N ILE A 424 12.35 16.42 -29.92
CA ILE A 424 10.94 16.35 -30.39
C ILE A 424 10.32 17.75 -30.55
N TYR A 425 10.90 18.78 -29.94
CA TYR A 425 10.45 20.17 -30.15
C TYR A 425 11.04 20.83 -31.40
N LEU A 426 12.07 20.25 -32.04
CA LEU A 426 12.69 20.78 -33.27
C LEU A 426 12.25 20.06 -34.55
N LEU A 427 11.64 18.88 -34.45
CA LEU A 427 11.14 18.14 -35.63
C LEU A 427 9.75 18.60 -36.09
N ASN A 428 9.01 19.35 -35.27
CA ASN A 428 7.69 19.87 -35.67
C ASN A 428 7.77 21.09 -36.61
N ASP A 429 8.96 21.66 -36.83
CA ASP A 429 9.20 22.77 -37.78
C ASP A 429 9.85 22.29 -39.10
N MET A 430 10.20 21.01 -39.25
CA MET A 430 10.81 20.48 -40.47
C MET A 430 9.88 19.62 -41.35
N ASP A 431 8.77 19.09 -40.82
CA ASP A 431 7.81 18.30 -41.61
C ASP A 431 6.70 19.16 -42.26
N HIS A 432 6.77 20.50 -42.14
CA HIS A 432 5.81 21.41 -42.77
C HIS A 432 6.26 21.99 -44.12
N ASP A 433 7.47 21.68 -44.59
CA ASP A 433 8.06 22.29 -45.81
C ASP A 433 8.44 21.29 -46.93
N VAL A 434 7.87 20.09 -46.94
CA VAL A 434 7.91 19.21 -48.13
C VAL A 434 6.51 18.99 -48.66
N GLY A 435 5.95 20.07 -49.22
CA GLY A 435 4.89 19.97 -50.20
C GLY A 435 5.44 19.62 -51.58
N VAL A 436 4.65 18.85 -52.32
CA VAL A 436 4.51 18.93 -53.78
C VAL A 436 5.73 18.49 -54.61
N GLU A 437 5.70 17.27 -55.16
CA GLU A 437 5.76 17.01 -56.61
C GLU A 437 5.78 15.50 -56.93
N ARG A 438 4.82 15.11 -57.79
CA ARG A 438 4.67 13.88 -58.60
C ARG A 438 4.20 12.57 -57.96
#